data_AF-A0A6I7HMM1-F1
#
_entry.id   AF-A0A6I7HMM1-F1
#
_cell.length_a   1.000
_cell.length_b   1.000
_cell.length_c   1.000
_cell.angle_alpha   90.00
_cell.angle_beta   90.00
_cell.angle_gamma   90.00
#
_symmetry.space_group_name_H-M   'P 1'
#
loop_
_entity.id
_entity.type
_entity.pdbx_description
1 polymer ?
#
loop_
_entity_poly.entity_id
_entity_poly.type
_entity_poly.pdbx_seq_one_letter_code
_entity_poly.pdbx_strand_id
1 'polypeptide(L)' 'MSHDFYIYVSYGVSGLVILALIGWVWLDGRARQRELKALEAAGVRRRSATGASDQQA' A
#
# COMPACT_ATOMS: atom_id res chain seq x y z
N MET A 1 -33.98 4.55 21.60
CA MET A 1 -32.97 4.11 20.62
C MET A 1 -31.94 3.29 21.37
N SER A 2 -31.93 1.98 21.13
CA SER A 2 -31.15 1.00 21.91
C SER A 2 -29.65 1.17 21.65
N HIS A 3 -28.81 0.99 22.68
CA HIS A 3 -27.36 1.12 22.54
C HIS A 3 -26.78 0.14 21.50
N ASP A 4 -27.45 -1.00 21.29
CA ASP A 4 -27.04 -2.05 20.36
C ASP A 4 -26.93 -1.52 18.93
N PHE A 5 -27.90 -0.70 18.52
CA PHE A 5 -27.89 -0.08 17.21
C PHE A 5 -26.66 0.82 17.05
N TYR A 6 -26.33 1.60 18.08
CA TYR A 6 -25.15 2.47 18.07
C TYR A 6 -23.86 1.65 17.99
N ILE A 7 -23.79 0.52 18.71
CA ILE A 7 -22.66 -0.41 18.68
C ILE A 7 -22.46 -0.97 17.27
N TYR A 8 -23.50 -1.55 16.66
CA TYR A 8 -23.41 -2.14 15.34
C TYR A 8 -23.05 -1.11 14.26
N VAL A 9 -23.64 0.08 14.30
CA VAL A 9 -23.31 1.15 13.36
C VAL A 9 -21.88 1.63 13.56
N SER A 10 -21.43 1.83 14.80
CA SER A 10 -20.06 2.27 15.09
C SER A 10 -19.01 1.28 14.60
N TYR A 11 -19.21 -0.01 14.86
CA TYR A 11 -18.31 -1.06 14.37
C TYR A 11 -18.42 -1.24 12.85
N GLY A 12 -19.62 -1.11 12.28
CA GLY A 12 -19.83 -1.16 10.83
C GLY A 12 -19.09 -0.05 10.09
N VAL A 13 -19.21 1.20 10.57
CA VAL A 13 -18.47 2.35 10.04
C VAL A 13 -16.97 2.16 10.23
N SER A 14 -16.53 1.71 11.41
CA SER A 14 -15.11 1.44 11.67
C SER A 14 -14.54 0.41 10.70
N GLY A 15 -15.26 -0.71 10.49
CA GLY A 15 -14.89 -1.73 9.53
C GLY A 15 -14.83 -1.21 8.10
N LEU A 16 -15.80 -0.37 7.70
CA LEU A 16 -15.82 0.26 6.38
C LEU A 16 -14.63 1.19 6.16
N VAL A 17 -14.25 1.99 7.17
CA VAL A 17 -13.05 2.84 7.12
C VAL A 17 -11.79 1.99 6.98
N ILE A 18 -11.66 0.91 7.74
CA ILE A 18 -10.51 -0.01 7.64
C ILE A 18 -10.43 -0.61 6.22
N LEU A 19 -11.54 -1.10 5.67
CA LEU A 19 -11.57 -1.66 4.31
C LEU A 19 -11.22 -0.61 3.25
N ALA A 20 -11.69 0.63 3.41
CA ALA A 20 -11.33 1.72 2.52
C ALA A 20 -9.83 2.02 2.56
N LEU A 21 -9.22 2.04 3.75
CA LEU A 21 -7.77 2.24 3.90
C LEU A 21 -6.96 1.08 3.29
N ILE A 22 -7.39 -0.16 3.51
CA ILE A 22 -6.75 -1.33 2.89
C ILE A 22 -6.81 -1.23 1.36
N GLY A 23 -8.00 -0.90 0.83
CA GLY A 23 -8.19 -0.70 -0.61
C GLY A 23 -7.30 0.42 -1.15
N TRP A 24 -7.22 1.54 -0.43
CA TRP A 24 -6.38 2.68 -0.80
C TRP A 24 -4.89 2.32 -0.86
N VAL A 25 -4.36 1.68 0.19
CA VAL A 25 -2.96 1.24 0.26
C VAL A 25 -2.65 0.23 -0.85
N TRP A 26 -3.58 -0.70 -1.12
CA TRP A 26 -3.42 -1.66 -2.20
C TRP A 26 -3.38 -0.98 -3.58
N LEU A 27 -4.24 0.01 -3.81
CA LEU A 27 -4.23 0.80 -5.05
C LEU A 27 -2.94 1.62 -5.20
N ASP A 28 -2.47 2.27 -4.14
CA ASP A 28 -1.19 3.00 -4.13
C ASP A 28 -0.02 2.08 -4.46
N GLY A 29 0.05 0.91 -3.80
CA GLY A 29 1.06 -0.12 -4.09
C GLY A 29 0.97 -0.63 -5.53
N ARG A 30 -0.24 -0.84 -6.06
CA ARG A 30 -0.45 -1.29 -7.43
C ARG A 30 0.01 -0.25 -8.45
N ALA A 31 -0.19 1.05 -8.18
CA ALA A 31 0.28 2.13 -9.03
C ALA A 31 1.81 2.15 -9.11
N ARG A 32 2.49 2.07 -7.95
CA ARG A 32 3.97 2.00 -7.89
C ARG A 32 4.54 0.77 -8.59
N GLN A 33 3.89 -0.38 -8.42
CA GLN A 33 4.31 -1.63 -9.09
C GLN A 33 4.16 -1.56 -10.62
N ARG A 34 3.20 -0.80 -11.15
CA ARG A 34 3.06 -0.61 -12.61
C ARG A 34 4.23 0.18 -13.18
N GLU A 35 4.68 1.20 -12.46
CA GLU A 35 5.83 2.03 -12.85
C GLU A 35 7.12 1.21 -12.81
N LEU A 36 7.34 0.41 -11.76
CA LEU A 36 8.48 -0.51 -11.68
C LEU A 36 8.48 -1.52 -12.83
N LYS A 37 7.33 -2.12 -13.15
CA LYS A 37 7.21 -3.05 -14.30
C LYS A 37 7.50 -2.39 -15.64
N ALA A 38 7.09 -1.12 -15.81
CA ALA A 38 7.39 -0.38 -17.04
C ALA A 38 8.91 -0.12 -17.18
N LEU A 39 9.59 0.19 -16.07
CA LEU A 39 11.05 0.38 -16.03
C LEU A 39 11.83 -0.93 -16.20
N GLU A 40 11.33 -2.04 -15.65
CA GLU A 40 11.87 -3.39 -15.87
C GLU A 40 11.75 -3.81 -17.34
N ALA A 41 10.58 -3.58 -17.95
CA ALA A 41 10.36 -3.84 -19.38
C ALA A 41 11.24 -2.97 -20.29
N ALA A 42 11.55 -1.75 -19.85
CA ALA A 42 12.53 -0.87 -20.51
C ALA A 42 13.99 -1.30 -20.30
N GLY A 43 14.25 -2.40 -19.57
CA GLY A 43 15.59 -2.96 -19.37
C GLY A 43 16.49 -2.14 -18.44
N VAL A 44 15.91 -1.24 -17.62
CA VAL A 44 16.68 -0.38 -16.71
C VAL A 44 17.19 -1.22 -15.53
N ARG A 45 18.40 -1.78 -15.68
CA ARG A 45 19.10 -2.49 -14.60
C ARG A 45 19.48 -1.48 -13.52
N ARG A 46 18.73 -1.50 -12.41
CA ARG A 46 18.80 -0.56 -11.29
C ARG A 46 20.24 -0.44 -10.77
N ARG A 47 20.93 0.68 -11.04
CA ARG A 47 22.25 1.02 -10.44
C ARG A 47 22.24 1.15 -8.92
N SER A 48 21.08 1.08 -8.26
CA SER A 48 20.99 1.19 -6.81
C SER A 48 21.42 -0.07 -6.04
N ALA A 49 21.83 -1.15 -6.73
CA ALA A 49 22.55 -2.25 -6.11
C ALA A 49 23.95 -1.82 -5.60
N THR A 50 24.51 -0.73 -6.13
CA THR A 50 25.86 -0.26 -5.77
C THR A 50 25.91 0.49 -4.43
N GLY A 51 24.78 0.94 -3.89
CA GLY A 51 24.74 1.67 -2.61
C GLY A 51 24.80 0.79 -1.35
N ALA A 52 24.54 -0.52 -1.46
CA ALA A 52 24.65 -1.45 -0.33
C ALA A 52 26.07 -1.99 -0.13
N SER A 53 26.95 -1.86 -1.14
CA SER A 53 28.35 -2.30 -1.08
C SER A 53 29.33 -1.20 -0.64
N ASP A 54 28.90 0.07 -0.62
CA ASP A 54 29.76 1.22 -0.26
C ASP A 54 29.66 1.66 1.21
N GLN A 55 28.81 1.01 2.02
CA GLN A 55 28.66 1.30 3.45
C GLN A 55 29.42 0.29 4.35
N GLN A 56 30.40 -0.43 3.79
CA GLN A 56 31.24 -1.41 4.49
C GLN A 56 32.75 -1.28 4.20
N ALA A 57 33.21 -0.17 3.61
CA ALA A 57 34.63 0.12 3.40
C ALA A 57 35.13 1.24 4.33
#